data_AF-A0A3B9LSN2-F1
#
_entry.id   AF-A0A3B9LSN2-F1
#
_cell.length_a   1.000
_cell.length_b   1.000
_cell.length_c   1.000
_cell.angle_alpha   90.00
_cell.angle_beta   90.00
_cell.angle_gamma   90.00
#
_symmetry.space_group_name_H-M   'P 1'
#
loop_
_entity.id
_entity.type
_entity.pdbx_description
1 polymer ?
#
loop_
_entity_poly.entity_id
_entity_poly.type
_entity_poly.pdbx_seq_one_letter_code
_entity_poly.pdbx_strand_id
1 'polypeptide(L)' 'MDWSKFFSMGGYGFYVWGSYLVALVVLGGEVLLVLKRKRSLRHAQVRSKED' A
#
# COMPACT_ATOMS: atom_id res chain seq x y z
N MET A 1 8.05 -23.86 14.14
CA MET A 1 8.34 -22.69 13.30
C MET A 1 7.83 -21.48 14.07
N ASP A 2 8.62 -21.03 15.04
CA ASP A 2 8.20 -20.18 16.14
C ASP A 2 8.24 -18.69 15.76
N TRP A 3 7.30 -18.27 14.91
CA TRP A 3 7.07 -16.87 14.56
C TRP A 3 6.90 -15.97 15.81
N SER A 4 6.34 -16.53 16.88
CA SER A 4 6.20 -15.85 18.18
C SER A 4 7.54 -15.54 18.85
N LYS A 5 8.59 -16.36 18.68
CA LYS A 5 9.93 -16.05 19.24
C LYS A 5 10.63 -14.93 18.48
N PHE A 6 10.41 -14.79 17.17
CA PHE A 6 10.93 -13.67 16.39
C PHE A 6 10.31 -12.32 16.79
N PHE A 7 9.03 -12.31 17.15
CA PHE A 7 8.38 -11.12 17.71
C PHE A 7 8.79 -10.84 19.16
N SER A 8 9.06 -11.88 19.96
CA SER A 8 9.46 -11.74 21.37
C SER A 8 10.96 -11.53 21.61
N MET A 9 11.82 -11.57 20.58
CA MET A 9 13.23 -11.16 20.68
C MET A 9 13.37 -9.62 20.76
N GLY A 10 12.88 -9.03 21.86
CA GLY A 10 13.41 -7.79 22.41
C GLY A 10 13.44 -6.53 21.53
N GLY A 11 12.59 -6.39 20.50
CA GLY A 11 12.38 -5.11 19.81
C GLY A 11 12.82 -5.03 18.34
N TYR A 12 13.55 -6.01 17.80
CA TYR A 12 13.99 -5.98 16.38
C TYR A 12 12.85 -6.23 15.37
N GLY A 13 11.89 -7.09 15.71
CA GLY A 13 10.75 -7.38 14.84
C GLY A 13 9.94 -6.12 14.51
N PHE A 14 9.78 -5.21 15.47
CA PHE A 14 9.06 -3.96 15.28
C PHE A 14 9.75 -3.00 14.30
N TYR A 15 11.09 -2.97 14.26
CA TYR A 15 11.83 -2.17 13.28
C TYR A 15 11.65 -2.69 11.86
N VAL A 16 11.77 -4.01 11.67
CA VAL A 16 11.59 -4.63 10.35
C VAL A 16 10.17 -4.40 9.86
N TRP A 17 9.17 -4.76 10.67
CA TRP A 17 7.77 -4.54 10.31
C TRP A 17 7.42 -3.05 10.14
N GLY A 18 8.02 -2.17 10.94
CA GLY A 18 7.87 -0.72 10.80
C GLY A 18 8.41 -0.19 9.46
N SER A 19 9.65 -0.55 9.09
CA SER A 19 10.23 -0.15 7.80
C SER A 19 9.45 -0.71 6.61
N TYR A 20 8.96 -1.96 6.69
CA TYR A 20 8.09 -2.54 5.66
C TYR A 20 6.73 -1.84 5.59
N LEU A 21 6.14 -1.47 6.72
CA LEU A 21 4.89 -0.71 6.77
C LEU A 21 5.07 0.67 6.14
N VAL A 22 6.16 1.39 6.47
CA VAL A 22 6.46 2.70 5.88
C VAL A 22 6.66 2.58 4.37
N ALA A 23 7.43 1.57 3.91
CA ALA A 23 7.60 1.32 2.49
C ALA A 23 6.26 1.02 1.78
N LEU A 24 5.41 0.19 2.39
CA LEU A 24 4.06 -0.10 1.88
C LEU A 24 3.14 1.13 1.86
N VAL A 25 3.24 2.00 2.85
CA VAL A 25 2.45 3.24 2.92
C VAL A 25 2.90 4.21 1.82
N VAL A 26 4.20 4.36 1.59
CA VAL A 26 4.73 5.22 0.52
C VAL A 26 4.35 4.67 -0.85
N LEU A 27 4.64 3.38 -1.11
CA LEU A 27 4.26 2.71 -2.37
C LEU A 27 2.75 2.70 -2.58
N GLY A 28 1.98 2.33 -1.56
CA GLY A 28 0.52 2.30 -1.61
C GLY A 28 -0.07 3.69 -1.81
N GLY A 29 0.47 4.71 -1.15
CA GLY A 29 0.06 6.10 -1.32
C GLY A 29 0.30 6.61 -2.74
N GLU A 30 1.50 6.39 -3.28
CA GLU A 30 1.86 6.72 -4.66
C GLU A 30 0.95 5.99 -5.66
N VAL A 31 0.76 4.68 -5.50
CA VAL A 31 -0.11 3.87 -6.36
C VAL A 31 -1.57 4.34 -6.28
N LEU A 32 -2.07 4.66 -5.09
CA LEU A 32 -3.43 5.19 -4.91
C LEU A 32 -3.59 6.57 -5.54
N LEU A 33 -2.59 7.46 -5.44
CA LEU A 33 -2.58 8.77 -6.09
C LEU A 33 -2.58 8.64 -7.61
N VAL A 34 -1.72 7.77 -8.16
CA VAL A 34 -1.67 7.45 -9.59
C VAL A 34 -3.00 6.84 -10.06
N LEU A 35 -3.58 5.91 -9.28
CA LEU A 35 -4.87 5.30 -9.59
C LEU A 35 -6.02 6.30 -9.47
N LYS A 36 -6.02 7.22 -8.50
CA LYS A 36 -7.00 8.31 -8.39
C LYS A 36 -6.90 9.25 -9.59
N ARG A 37 -5.68 9.60 -10.02
CA ARG A 37 -5.45 10.44 -11.20
C ARG A 37 -5.87 9.74 -12.49
N LYS A 38 -5.58 8.44 -12.64
CA LYS A 38 -6.07 7.61 -13.75
C LYS A 38 -7.59 7.41 -13.70
N ARG A 39 -8.20 7.33 -12.52
CA ARG A 39 -9.67 7.28 -12.37
C ARG A 39 -10.36 8.57 -12.77
N SER A 40 -9.74 9.73 -12.57
CA SER A 40 -10.28 11.00 -13.12
C SER A 40 -10.39 10.95 -14.65
N LEU A 41 -9.43 10.33 -15.35
CA LEU A 41 -9.50 10.09 -16.80
C LEU A 41 -10.48 8.96 -17.17
N ARG A 42 -10.58 7.92 -16.33
CA ARG A 42 -11.51 6.80 -16.56
C ARG A 42 -12.97 7.18 -16.32
N HIS A 43 -13.29 8.09 -15.40
CA HIS A 43 -14.66 8.59 -15.23
C HIS A 43 -15.12 9.36 -16.48
N ALA A 44 -14.21 10.06 -17.17
CA ALA A 44 -14.50 10.62 -18.49
C ALA A 44 -14.69 9.52 -19.56
N GLN A 45 -13.95 8.41 -19.51
CA GLN A 45 -14.13 7.29 -20.45
C GLN A 45 -15.33 6.39 -20.17
N VAL A 46 -15.75 6.22 -18.91
CA VAL A 46 -16.91 5.41 -18.53
C VAL A 46 -18.20 6.12 -18.96
N ARG A 47 -18.25 7.46 -18.93
CA ARG A 47 -19.37 8.24 -19.48
C ARG A 47 -19.54 8.03 -20.99
N SER A 48 -18.44 7.90 -21.75
CA SER A 48 -18.45 7.76 -23.22
C SER A 48 -18.69 6.33 -23.72
N LYS A 49 -18.75 5.34 -22.82
CA LYS A 49 -19.05 3.92 -23.18
C LYS A 49 -20.52 3.57 -23.01
N GLU A 50 -21.33 4.53 -22.54
CA GLU A 50 -22.77 4.39 -22.28
C GLU A 50 -23.62 5.23 -23.24
N ASP A 51 -22.99 5.82 -24.27
CA ASP A 51 -23.65 6.46 -25.43
C ASP A 51 -23.68 5.51 -26.64
#